data_AF-A0A9D9EDC1-F1
#
_entry.id   AF-A0A9D9EDC1-F1
#
_cell.length_a   1.000
_cell.length_b   1.000
_cell.length_c   1.000
_cell.angle_alpha   90.00
_cell.angle_beta   90.00
_cell.angle_gamma   90.00
#
_symmetry.space_group_name_H-M   'P 1'
#
loop_
_entity.id
_entity.type
_entity.pdbx_description
1 polymer ?
#
loop_
_entity_poly.entity_id
_entity_poly.type
_entity_poly.pdbx_seq_one_letter_code
_entity_poly.pdbx_strand_id
1 'polypeptide(L)'
;MQYAPAAVMVGMKAAGIKSRSSWGRMLVSDAFSAAIMASLVNGLKYSVREMRPDRSGRNSFPSGHTATAFMTATMFSREYGERSVWYSVGAYSVAATIGLMRIFNDKHWLGDVLAGAGIGILSTEMGYWLADLIFKDKGIRHFPVDGEFSSSYCPSFMGLYLGMNVVLGNRVPGSRRGFSPGSVAGVEGAWFFGPYMGVGSRLTVSGTFFPGQEIAGPVRMNMTSACAGMYFSYPVFPRLLAGGKVMAGYVRSVFPGPSVSDAVPGNSRSVDTFSVGTGISLSFRMRPHLAVRLFADYDMIPFLSGSAFSPVAHCITLGGSADVTF
;
A
#
# COMPACT_ATOMS: atom_id res chain seq x y z
N MET A 1 -6.63 -2.68 19.15
CA MET A 1 -5.40 -3.04 18.41
C MET A 1 -4.73 -1.87 17.66
N GLN A 2 -5.43 -0.80 17.24
CA GLN A 2 -4.81 0.29 16.45
C GLN A 2 -3.71 1.11 17.14
N TYR A 3 -3.67 1.11 18.47
CA TYR A 3 -2.63 1.79 19.27
C TYR A 3 -1.45 0.87 19.60
N ALA A 4 -1.45 -0.38 19.12
CA ALA A 4 -0.41 -1.35 19.46
C ALA A 4 1.00 -0.85 19.09
N PRO A 5 1.25 -0.23 17.92
CA PRO A 5 2.59 0.30 17.61
C PRO A 5 3.03 1.41 18.57
N ALA A 6 2.10 2.26 19.04
CA ALA A 6 2.42 3.30 20.03
C ALA A 6 2.67 2.73 21.44
N ALA A 7 1.90 1.74 21.86
CA ALA A 7 2.12 1.06 23.13
C ALA A 7 3.50 0.36 23.16
N VAL A 8 3.88 -0.28 22.05
CA VAL A 8 5.22 -0.89 21.88
C VAL A 8 6.30 0.19 21.89
N MET A 9 6.09 1.33 21.22
CA MET A 9 7.04 2.46 21.22
C MET A 9 7.36 2.97 22.64
N VAL A 10 6.32 3.26 23.41
CA VAL A 10 6.43 3.80 24.77
C VAL A 10 6.97 2.73 25.71
N GLY A 11 6.51 1.49 25.58
CA GLY A 11 6.99 0.35 26.36
C GLY A 11 8.48 0.07 26.14
N MET A 12 8.95 0.12 24.90
CA MET A 12 10.38 -0.01 24.59
C MET A 12 11.22 1.10 25.22
N LYS A 13 10.70 2.34 25.23
CA LYS A 13 11.41 3.47 25.83
C LYS A 13 11.45 3.38 27.35
N ALA A 14 10.34 2.94 27.95
CA ALA A 14 10.21 2.68 29.39
C ALA A 14 11.12 1.52 29.83
N ALA A 15 11.31 0.50 29.00
CA ALA A 15 12.24 -0.61 29.21
C ALA A 15 13.72 -0.22 29.02
N GLY A 16 14.03 1.06 28.79
CA GLY A 16 15.39 1.57 28.68
C GLY A 16 15.99 1.48 27.27
N ILE A 17 15.23 1.09 26.25
CA ILE A 17 15.71 1.09 24.86
C ILE A 17 15.81 2.53 24.38
N LYS A 18 17.04 2.95 24.07
CA LYS A 18 17.34 4.30 23.60
C LYS A 18 16.68 4.54 22.23
N SER A 19 15.71 5.46 22.17
CA SER A 19 15.11 5.97 20.94
C SER A 19 15.84 7.23 20.43
N ARG A 20 15.52 7.65 19.20
CA ARG A 20 16.09 8.84 18.52
C ARG A 20 15.87 10.12 19.33
N SER A 21 14.66 10.34 19.84
CA SER A 21 14.30 11.59 20.53
C SER A 21 14.33 11.45 22.06
N SER A 22 14.54 12.56 22.78
CA SER A 22 14.29 12.62 24.22
C SER A 22 12.80 12.36 24.56
N TRP A 23 12.49 12.02 25.82
CA TRP A 23 11.10 11.78 26.24
C TRP A 23 10.17 12.96 25.93
N GLY A 24 10.59 14.19 26.24
CA GLY A 24 9.80 15.39 25.97
C GLY A 24 9.57 15.65 24.48
N ARG A 25 10.59 15.49 23.63
CA ARG A 25 10.47 15.72 22.19
C ARG A 25 9.57 14.67 21.52
N MET A 26 9.70 13.40 21.92
CA MET A 26 8.84 12.32 21.40
C MET A 26 7.36 12.59 21.73
N LEU A 27 7.05 12.89 23.00
CA LEU A 27 5.66 13.14 23.42
C LEU A 27 5.05 14.37 22.74
N VAL A 28 5.82 15.44 22.54
CA VAL A 28 5.35 16.63 21.83
C VAL A 28 5.11 16.34 20.34
N SER A 29 6.02 15.61 19.70
CA SER A 29 5.85 15.17 18.31
C SER A 29 4.63 14.27 18.15
N ASP A 30 4.43 13.35 19.09
CA ASP A 30 3.30 12.44 19.10
C ASP A 30 1.97 13.17 19.30
N ALA A 31 1.95 14.16 20.20
CA ALA A 31 0.78 14.99 20.46
C ALA A 31 0.38 15.83 19.23
N PHE A 32 1.35 16.49 18.57
CA PHE A 32 1.07 17.24 17.34
C PHE A 32 0.56 16.33 16.23
N SER A 33 1.21 15.19 16.03
CA SER A 33 0.84 14.21 15.01
C SER A 33 -0.58 13.68 15.24
N ALA A 34 -0.92 13.34 16.48
CA ALA A 34 -2.25 12.85 16.86
C ALA A 34 -3.33 13.94 16.69
N ALA A 35 -3.03 15.18 17.07
CA ALA A 35 -3.94 16.31 16.89
C ALA A 35 -4.24 16.55 15.40
N ILE A 36 -3.22 16.64 14.55
CA ILE A 36 -3.37 16.84 13.10
C ILE A 36 -4.16 15.69 12.48
N MET A 37 -3.82 14.45 12.81
CA MET A 37 -4.51 13.27 12.29
C MET A 37 -5.98 13.25 12.70
N ALA A 38 -6.27 13.49 13.99
CA ALA A 38 -7.64 13.53 14.49
C ALA A 38 -8.46 14.65 13.84
N SER A 39 -7.89 15.84 13.66
CA SER A 39 -8.56 16.95 12.98
C SER A 39 -8.89 16.62 11.53
N LEU A 40 -7.92 16.09 10.76
CA LEU A 40 -8.12 15.74 9.36
C LEU A 40 -9.13 14.62 9.17
N VAL A 41 -9.00 13.53 9.94
CA VAL A 41 -9.90 12.37 9.84
C VAL A 41 -11.32 12.73 10.24
N ASN A 42 -11.50 13.42 11.38
CA ASN A 42 -12.85 13.80 11.82
C ASN A 42 -13.46 14.83 10.87
N GLY A 43 -12.69 15.84 10.43
CA GLY A 43 -13.16 16.82 9.45
C GLY A 43 -13.69 16.16 8.18
N LEU A 44 -12.89 15.29 7.56
CA LEU A 44 -13.28 14.58 6.34
C LEU A 44 -14.48 13.63 6.56
N LYS A 45 -14.55 12.94 7.71
CA LYS A 45 -15.69 12.07 8.05
C LYS A 45 -17.01 12.82 8.08
N TYR A 46 -17.02 14.00 8.70
CA TYR A 46 -18.24 14.80 8.83
C TYR A 46 -18.61 15.55 7.54
N SER A 47 -17.65 15.79 6.65
CA SER A 47 -17.86 16.41 5.33
C SER A 47 -18.31 15.42 4.25
N VAL A 48 -17.58 14.31 4.05
CA VAL A 48 -17.81 13.40 2.91
C VAL A 48 -18.98 12.46 3.16
N ARG A 49 -19.22 12.06 4.42
CA ARG A 49 -20.35 11.22 4.86
C ARG A 49 -20.58 9.96 3.99
N GLU A 50 -19.51 9.31 3.58
CA GLU A 50 -19.57 8.11 2.73
C GLU A 50 -20.19 6.92 3.48
N MET A 51 -21.09 6.19 2.82
CA MET A 51 -21.78 5.01 3.37
C MET A 51 -20.87 3.78 3.43
N ARG A 52 -20.91 3.06 4.55
CA ARG A 52 -20.07 1.87 4.77
C ARG A 52 -20.52 0.69 3.91
N PRO A 53 -19.61 -0.26 3.59
CA PRO A 53 -19.97 -1.46 2.84
C PRO A 53 -21.07 -2.29 3.54
N ASP A 54 -21.02 -2.39 4.88
CA ASP A 54 -22.02 -3.07 5.71
C ASP A 54 -23.32 -2.26 5.95
N ARG A 55 -23.46 -1.08 5.33
CA ARG A 55 -24.55 -0.11 5.54
C ARG A 55 -24.72 0.34 7.00
N SER A 56 -23.75 0.12 7.89
CA SER A 56 -23.89 0.44 9.31
C SER A 56 -23.83 1.94 9.62
N GLY A 57 -23.45 2.80 8.67
CA GLY A 57 -23.30 4.23 8.90
C GLY A 57 -22.71 5.00 7.72
N ARG A 58 -22.79 6.34 7.79
CA ARG A 58 -22.30 7.30 6.80
C ARG A 58 -21.01 7.99 7.25
N ASN A 59 -20.00 7.20 7.62
CA ASN A 59 -18.72 7.71 8.14
C ASN A 59 -17.52 6.82 7.73
N SER A 60 -17.54 6.32 6.49
CA SER A 60 -16.53 5.39 5.97
C SER A 60 -15.22 6.09 5.67
N PHE A 61 -15.28 7.21 4.95
CA PHE A 61 -14.11 7.95 4.50
C PHE A 61 -13.65 9.02 5.48
N PRO A 62 -12.33 9.14 5.75
CA PRO A 62 -11.29 8.12 5.60
C PRO A 62 -11.36 7.12 6.77
N SER A 63 -10.65 5.98 6.67
CA SER A 63 -10.61 5.02 7.78
C SER A 63 -9.76 5.55 8.94
N GLY A 64 -10.41 5.95 10.03
CA GLY A 64 -9.72 6.44 11.23
C GLY A 64 -8.90 5.37 11.94
N HIS A 65 -9.30 4.10 11.84
CA HIS A 65 -8.54 2.99 12.41
C HIS A 65 -7.24 2.75 11.65
N THR A 66 -7.31 2.83 10.32
CA THR A 66 -6.11 2.77 9.48
C THR A 66 -5.23 3.99 9.68
N ALA A 67 -5.81 5.20 9.75
CA ALA A 67 -5.06 6.42 10.00
C ALA A 67 -4.28 6.38 11.33
N THR A 68 -4.93 5.90 12.40
CA THR A 68 -4.26 5.72 13.70
C THR A 68 -3.16 4.66 13.63
N ALA A 69 -3.40 3.53 12.96
CA ALA A 69 -2.42 2.47 12.85
C ALA A 69 -1.17 2.90 12.05
N PHE A 70 -1.35 3.59 10.93
CA PHE A 70 -0.24 4.11 10.11
C PHE A 70 0.47 5.30 10.77
N MET A 71 -0.25 6.15 11.49
CA MET A 71 0.35 7.21 12.32
C MET A 71 1.28 6.60 13.38
N THR A 72 0.77 5.67 14.19
CA THR A 72 1.57 5.04 15.25
C THR A 72 2.74 4.22 14.70
N ALA A 73 2.57 3.56 13.55
CA ALA A 73 3.67 2.88 12.86
C ALA A 73 4.74 3.85 12.34
N THR A 74 4.33 5.02 11.83
CA THR A 74 5.26 6.05 11.34
C THR A 74 6.04 6.69 12.50
N MET A 75 5.38 6.96 13.63
CA MET A 75 6.05 7.42 14.85
C MET A 75 7.09 6.39 15.34
N PHE A 76 6.71 5.11 15.37
CA PHE A 76 7.62 4.03 15.78
C PHE A 76 8.83 3.92 14.85
N SER A 77 8.60 4.06 13.54
CA SER A 77 9.65 4.11 12.53
C SER A 77 10.58 5.32 12.71
N ARG A 78 10.04 6.50 13.05
CA ARG A 78 10.85 7.70 13.32
C ARG A 78 11.70 7.58 14.59
N GLU A 79 11.20 6.91 15.63
CA GLU A 79 11.90 6.78 16.91
C GLU A 79 12.91 5.62 16.96
N TYR A 80 12.59 4.48 16.33
CA TYR A 80 13.38 3.25 16.41
C TYR A 80 13.89 2.73 15.07
N GLY A 81 13.35 3.21 13.95
CA GLY A 81 13.79 2.83 12.62
C GLY A 81 15.25 3.19 12.36
N GLU A 82 15.76 4.23 13.03
CA GLU A 82 17.19 4.55 12.96
C GLU A 82 18.09 3.47 13.56
N ARG A 83 17.59 2.69 14.52
CA ARG A 83 18.32 1.62 15.22
C ARG A 83 18.26 0.30 14.46
N SER A 84 17.09 -0.09 13.96
CA SER A 84 16.91 -1.28 13.14
C SER A 84 15.68 -1.14 12.25
N VAL A 85 15.87 -1.49 10.98
CA VAL A 85 14.83 -1.48 9.95
C VAL A 85 13.66 -2.40 10.31
N TRP A 86 13.95 -3.52 10.98
CA TRP A 86 12.95 -4.51 11.37
C TRP A 86 11.86 -3.93 12.29
N TYR A 87 12.19 -2.89 13.05
CA TYR A 87 11.20 -2.15 13.84
C TYR A 87 10.17 -1.45 12.94
N SER A 88 10.64 -0.71 11.93
CA SER A 88 9.76 -0.05 10.95
C SER A 88 8.94 -1.07 10.16
N VAL A 89 9.59 -2.15 9.68
CA VAL A 89 8.92 -3.22 8.91
C VAL A 89 7.83 -3.89 9.74
N GLY A 90 8.13 -4.25 10.98
CA GLY A 90 7.15 -4.86 11.89
C GLY A 90 5.96 -3.92 12.16
N ALA A 91 6.23 -2.65 12.42
CA ALA A 91 5.18 -1.67 12.70
C ALA A 91 4.27 -1.40 11.50
N TYR A 92 4.83 -1.21 10.30
CA TYR A 92 4.03 -1.06 9.08
C TYR A 92 3.31 -2.35 8.68
N SER A 93 3.87 -3.53 8.95
CA SER A 93 3.21 -4.83 8.73
C SER A 93 1.97 -4.98 9.62
N VAL A 94 2.07 -4.59 10.90
CA VAL A 94 0.91 -4.56 11.81
C VAL A 94 -0.14 -3.56 11.34
N ALA A 95 0.28 -2.36 10.91
CA ALA A 95 -0.63 -1.35 10.37
C ALA A 95 -1.33 -1.81 9.08
N ALA A 96 -0.61 -2.45 8.17
CA ALA A 96 -1.16 -3.04 6.96
C ALA A 96 -2.16 -4.15 7.28
N THR A 97 -1.85 -5.04 8.22
CA THR A 97 -2.77 -6.10 8.69
C THR A 97 -4.07 -5.49 9.25
N ILE A 98 -3.97 -4.42 10.04
CA ILE A 98 -5.15 -3.71 10.56
C ILE A 98 -5.97 -3.13 9.40
N GLY A 99 -5.32 -2.51 8.41
CA GLY A 99 -5.98 -2.01 7.21
C GLY A 99 -6.71 -3.10 6.43
N LEU A 100 -6.04 -4.23 6.18
CA LEU A 100 -6.61 -5.39 5.49
C LEU A 100 -7.81 -5.98 6.26
N MET A 101 -7.71 -6.12 7.57
CA MET A 101 -8.84 -6.59 8.38
C MET A 101 -10.05 -5.65 8.32
N ARG A 102 -9.86 -4.35 8.07
CA ARG A 102 -10.98 -3.41 7.89
C ARG A 102 -11.70 -3.60 6.56
N ILE A 103 -10.99 -4.10 5.55
CA ILE A 103 -11.54 -4.47 4.26
C ILE A 103 -12.28 -5.81 4.39
N PHE A 104 -11.63 -6.83 4.97
CA PHE A 104 -12.23 -8.15 5.12
C PHE A 104 -13.48 -8.17 6.02
N ASN A 105 -13.58 -7.25 6.98
CA ASN A 105 -14.77 -7.11 7.82
C ASN A 105 -15.85 -6.20 7.24
N ASP A 106 -15.76 -5.81 5.95
CA ASP A 106 -16.73 -4.94 5.25
C ASP A 106 -17.00 -3.60 5.97
N LYS A 107 -16.03 -3.13 6.78
CA LYS A 107 -16.16 -1.87 7.54
C LYS A 107 -15.74 -0.65 6.74
N HIS A 108 -14.79 -0.82 5.83
CA HIS A 108 -14.20 0.25 5.05
C HIS A 108 -13.90 -0.23 3.65
N TRP A 109 -14.08 0.66 2.68
CA TRP A 109 -13.59 0.42 1.33
C TRP A 109 -12.06 0.52 1.33
N LEU A 110 -11.39 -0.19 0.41
CA LEU A 110 -9.93 -0.13 0.31
C LEU A 110 -9.42 1.30 0.05
N GLY A 111 -10.19 2.14 -0.66
CA GLY A 111 -9.91 3.57 -0.82
C GLY A 111 -9.91 4.34 0.51
N ASP A 112 -10.85 4.06 1.42
CA ASP A 112 -10.88 4.65 2.77
C ASP A 112 -9.64 4.26 3.58
N VAL A 113 -9.17 3.02 3.40
CA VAL A 113 -8.00 2.47 4.08
C VAL A 113 -6.74 3.14 3.56
N LEU A 114 -6.57 3.30 2.24
CA LEU A 114 -5.43 4.02 1.66
C LEU A 114 -5.41 5.50 2.04
N ALA A 115 -6.55 6.19 1.95
CA ALA A 115 -6.66 7.59 2.37
C ALA A 115 -6.34 7.74 3.87
N GLY A 116 -6.84 6.82 4.71
CA GLY A 116 -6.47 6.76 6.12
C GLY A 116 -4.97 6.57 6.32
N ALA A 117 -4.35 5.63 5.63
CA ALA A 117 -2.90 5.39 5.70
C ALA A 117 -2.09 6.64 5.33
N GLY A 118 -2.44 7.30 4.22
CA GLY A 118 -1.80 8.53 3.77
C GLY A 118 -1.93 9.67 4.79
N ILE A 119 -3.12 9.89 5.34
CA ILE A 119 -3.35 10.91 6.38
C ILE A 119 -2.51 10.60 7.63
N GLY A 120 -2.45 9.34 8.05
CA GLY A 120 -1.67 8.91 9.21
C GLY A 120 -0.17 9.19 9.06
N ILE A 121 0.41 8.86 7.89
CA ILE A 121 1.82 9.14 7.57
C ILE A 121 2.06 10.65 7.53
N LEU A 122 1.28 11.40 6.74
CA LEU A 122 1.47 12.85 6.56
C LEU A 122 1.31 13.64 7.86
N SER A 123 0.33 13.27 8.70
CA SER A 123 0.13 13.93 9.99
C SER A 123 1.32 13.73 10.91
N THR A 124 1.94 12.55 10.87
CA THR A 124 3.13 12.25 11.66
C THR A 124 4.33 13.06 11.18
N GLU A 125 4.54 13.11 9.87
CA GLU A 125 5.60 13.91 9.26
C GLU A 125 5.45 15.40 9.62
N MET A 126 4.24 15.94 9.54
CA MET A 126 3.96 17.32 9.95
C MET A 126 4.16 17.53 11.45
N GLY A 127 3.75 16.59 12.30
CA GLY A 127 3.92 16.69 13.75
C GLY A 127 5.39 16.66 14.18
N TYR A 128 6.20 15.78 13.56
CA TYR A 128 7.65 15.76 13.79
C TYR A 128 8.31 17.02 13.23
N TRP A 129 7.90 17.52 12.07
CA TRP A 129 8.40 18.78 11.52
C TRP A 129 8.13 19.98 12.45
N LEU A 130 6.93 20.08 13.03
CA LEU A 130 6.58 21.11 14.02
C LEU A 130 7.39 20.97 15.30
N ALA A 131 7.59 19.75 15.79
CA ALA A 131 8.45 19.52 16.95
C ALA A 131 9.91 19.85 16.66
N ASP A 132 10.39 19.55 15.45
CA ASP A 132 11.75 19.88 15.00
C ASP A 132 11.95 21.41 14.91
N LEU A 133 10.93 22.18 14.51
CA LEU A 133 10.95 23.64 14.58
C LEU A 133 11.10 24.19 16.01
N ILE A 134 10.46 23.55 16.98
CA ILE A 134 10.47 23.97 18.40
C ILE A 134 11.77 23.56 19.09
N PHE A 135 12.22 22.32 18.87
CA PHE A 135 13.36 21.72 19.58
C PHE A 135 14.69 21.82 18.80
N LYS A 136 14.68 22.20 17.52
CA LYS A 136 15.85 22.26 16.62
C LYS A 136 16.70 20.97 16.73
N ASP A 137 18.01 21.10 16.92
CA ASP A 137 18.92 19.95 17.08
C ASP A 137 19.01 19.40 18.51
N LYS A 138 18.27 19.97 19.46
CA LYS A 138 18.35 19.53 20.86
C LYS A 138 17.63 18.19 21.05
N GLY A 139 18.37 17.18 21.52
CA GLY A 139 17.81 15.89 21.93
C GLY A 139 17.61 14.87 20.80
N ILE A 140 18.26 15.04 19.65
CA ILE A 140 18.34 14.02 18.59
C ILE A 140 19.60 13.18 18.82
N ARG A 141 19.45 11.86 18.82
CA ARG A 141 20.58 10.92 18.73
C ARG A 141 20.62 10.34 17.34
N HIS A 142 21.72 10.58 16.64
CA HIS A 142 22.00 9.96 15.35
C HIS A 142 22.63 8.58 15.59
N PHE A 143 22.06 7.54 14.98
CA PHE A 143 22.72 6.24 14.92
C PHE A 143 23.57 6.19 13.63
N PRO A 144 24.87 5.87 13.71
CA PRO A 144 25.69 5.70 12.51
C PRO A 144 25.10 4.56 11.66
N VAL A 145 24.83 4.86 10.39
CA VAL A 145 24.39 3.88 9.39
C VAL A 145 25.61 3.53 8.55
N ASP A 146 26.41 2.61 9.05
CA ASP A 146 27.55 2.10 8.30
C ASP A 146 27.03 1.08 7.27
N GLY A 147 27.39 1.30 6.02
CA GLY A 147 26.93 0.48 4.91
C GLY A 147 27.57 0.94 3.62
N GLU A 148 28.61 0.26 3.18
CA GLU A 148 29.16 0.45 1.84
C GLU A 148 28.12 -0.02 0.81
N PHE A 149 27.61 0.91 0.01
CA PHE A 149 26.70 0.58 -1.08
C PHE A 149 27.55 0.19 -2.29
N SER A 150 27.68 -1.12 -2.54
CA SER A 150 28.37 -1.65 -3.73
C SER A 150 27.40 -1.83 -4.89
N SER A 151 27.85 -1.50 -6.10
CA SER A 151 27.10 -1.72 -7.35
C SER A 151 27.00 -3.20 -7.74
N SER A 152 27.83 -4.08 -7.16
CA SER A 152 27.82 -5.53 -7.42
C SER A 152 26.90 -6.32 -6.47
N TYR A 153 26.08 -5.62 -5.69
CA TYR A 153 25.15 -6.22 -4.73
C TYR A 153 23.96 -6.91 -5.43
N CYS A 154 23.58 -8.10 -4.97
CA CYS A 154 22.35 -8.79 -5.40
C CYS A 154 21.14 -8.19 -4.67
N PRO A 155 20.22 -7.49 -5.36
CA PRO A 155 19.14 -6.76 -4.70
C PRO A 155 17.95 -7.67 -4.39
N SER A 156 18.18 -8.79 -3.70
CA SER A 156 17.07 -9.65 -3.26
C SER A 156 16.23 -8.89 -2.25
N PHE A 157 14.91 -8.98 -2.37
CA PHE A 157 14.02 -8.22 -1.52
C PHE A 157 12.72 -8.94 -1.20
N MET A 158 12.11 -8.54 -0.10
CA MET A 158 10.74 -8.87 0.26
C MET A 158 10.07 -7.62 0.83
N GLY A 159 8.90 -7.26 0.31
CA GLY A 159 8.26 -6.00 0.64
C GLY A 159 6.75 -6.03 0.58
N LEU A 160 6.16 -5.09 1.30
CA LEU A 160 4.74 -4.78 1.25
C LEU A 160 4.55 -3.57 0.36
N TYR A 161 3.56 -3.63 -0.54
CA TYR A 161 3.27 -2.54 -1.45
C TYR A 161 1.81 -2.10 -1.40
N LEU A 162 1.63 -0.82 -1.66
CA LEU A 162 0.33 -0.15 -1.74
C LEU A 162 0.32 0.71 -2.99
N GLY A 163 -0.84 0.80 -3.64
CA GLY A 163 -0.96 1.58 -4.87
C GLY A 163 -2.40 1.86 -5.28
N MET A 164 -2.51 2.52 -6.41
CA MET A 164 -3.76 2.76 -7.12
C MET A 164 -3.69 2.03 -8.45
N ASN A 165 -4.76 1.33 -8.80
CA ASN A 165 -4.88 0.68 -10.09
C ASN A 165 -5.94 1.39 -10.93
N VAL A 166 -5.73 1.47 -12.23
CA VAL A 166 -6.68 2.06 -13.18
C VAL A 166 -6.91 1.04 -14.26
N VAL A 167 -8.15 0.57 -14.38
CA VAL A 167 -8.55 -0.32 -15.46
C VAL A 167 -9.01 0.54 -16.64
N LEU A 168 -8.39 0.32 -17.81
CA LEU A 168 -8.71 1.01 -19.06
C LEU A 168 -9.62 0.15 -19.95
N GLY A 169 -10.69 0.75 -20.47
CA GLY A 169 -11.49 0.20 -21.58
C GLY A 169 -13.00 0.11 -21.32
N ASN A 170 -13.77 -0.12 -22.40
CA ASN A 170 -15.22 -0.34 -22.37
C ASN A 170 -15.51 -1.75 -21.86
N ARG A 171 -16.16 -1.90 -20.71
CA ARG A 171 -16.30 -3.27 -20.15
C ARG A 171 -17.42 -3.53 -19.16
N VAL A 172 -18.44 -2.68 -19.14
CA VAL A 172 -19.81 -3.07 -18.79
C VAL A 172 -20.68 -2.66 -19.98
N PRO A 173 -21.59 -3.52 -20.51
CA PRO A 173 -22.54 -3.09 -21.53
C PRO A 173 -23.28 -1.83 -21.04
N GLY A 174 -23.11 -0.70 -21.75
CA GLY A 174 -23.70 0.60 -21.37
C GLY A 174 -22.76 1.62 -20.69
N SER A 175 -21.55 1.27 -20.27
CA SER A 175 -20.62 2.24 -19.66
C SER A 175 -19.94 3.13 -20.71
N ARG A 176 -19.97 4.45 -20.56
CA ARG A 176 -19.10 5.37 -21.33
C ARG A 176 -17.62 5.05 -21.09
N ARG A 177 -16.74 5.40 -22.05
CA ARG A 177 -15.27 5.38 -21.87
C ARG A 177 -14.94 6.08 -20.55
N GLY A 178 -14.48 5.33 -19.56
CA GLY A 178 -14.28 5.81 -18.21
C GLY A 178 -12.98 5.31 -17.62
N PHE A 179 -12.32 6.17 -16.86
CA PHE A 179 -11.25 5.77 -15.97
C PHE A 179 -11.89 5.15 -14.74
N SER A 180 -11.56 3.90 -14.45
CA SER A 180 -12.02 3.20 -13.25
C SER A 180 -10.89 3.13 -12.24
N PRO A 181 -10.80 4.11 -11.31
CA PRO A 181 -9.81 4.08 -10.26
C PRO A 181 -10.15 2.97 -9.26
N GLY A 182 -9.10 2.29 -8.85
CA GLY A 182 -9.09 1.24 -7.86
C GLY A 182 -7.91 1.44 -6.93
N SER A 183 -7.91 0.63 -5.89
CA SER A 183 -6.85 0.61 -4.90
C SER A 183 -6.27 -0.79 -4.85
N VAL A 184 -4.98 -0.89 -4.52
CA VAL A 184 -4.27 -2.17 -4.47
C VAL A 184 -3.38 -2.26 -3.24
N ALA A 185 -3.31 -3.45 -2.66
CA ALA A 185 -2.36 -3.82 -1.62
C ALA A 185 -1.79 -5.20 -1.94
N GLY A 186 -0.52 -5.43 -1.62
CA GLY A 186 0.10 -6.71 -1.89
C GLY A 186 1.44 -6.94 -1.21
N VAL A 187 1.94 -8.16 -1.40
CA VAL A 187 3.27 -8.60 -1.00
C VAL A 187 4.04 -8.91 -2.28
N GLU A 188 5.29 -8.47 -2.34
CA GLU A 188 6.18 -8.74 -3.46
C GLU A 188 7.52 -9.22 -2.92
N GLY A 189 8.10 -10.24 -3.54
CA GLY A 189 9.41 -10.73 -3.17
C GLY A 189 10.16 -11.23 -4.39
N ALA A 190 11.45 -10.91 -4.47
CA ALA A 190 12.32 -11.36 -5.55
C ALA A 190 13.67 -11.80 -4.99
N TRP A 191 14.16 -12.92 -5.50
CA TRP A 191 15.48 -13.45 -5.23
C TRP A 191 16.37 -13.23 -6.45
N PHE A 192 17.45 -12.46 -6.26
CA PHE A 192 18.42 -12.13 -7.28
C PHE A 192 19.63 -13.05 -7.18
N PHE A 193 19.85 -13.87 -8.21
CA PHE A 193 21.02 -14.74 -8.33
C PHE A 193 22.27 -14.00 -8.86
N GLY A 194 22.10 -12.74 -9.26
CA GLY A 194 23.18 -11.80 -9.59
C GLY A 194 22.69 -10.35 -9.48
N PRO A 195 23.56 -9.34 -9.70
CA PRO A 195 23.18 -7.94 -9.55
C PRO A 195 22.09 -7.47 -10.53
N TYR A 196 21.91 -8.18 -11.65
CA TYR A 196 21.03 -7.75 -12.74
C TYR A 196 19.73 -8.53 -12.87
N MET A 197 19.69 -9.78 -12.43
CA MET A 197 18.58 -10.69 -12.72
C MET A 197 18.18 -11.51 -11.50
N GLY A 198 16.87 -11.71 -11.38
CA GLY A 198 16.26 -12.48 -10.31
C GLY A 198 14.92 -13.09 -10.72
N VAL A 199 14.39 -13.91 -9.83
CA VAL A 199 13.06 -14.50 -9.95
C VAL A 199 12.25 -14.15 -8.72
N GLY A 200 10.96 -13.89 -8.90
CA GLY A 200 10.12 -13.43 -7.79
C GLY A 200 8.64 -13.67 -8.00
N SER A 201 7.87 -13.31 -6.99
CA SER A 201 6.43 -13.43 -6.97
C SER A 201 5.76 -12.19 -6.41
N ARG A 202 4.50 -11.98 -6.81
CA ARG A 202 3.66 -10.87 -6.42
C ARG A 202 2.27 -11.41 -6.08
N LEU A 203 1.84 -11.19 -4.85
CA LEU A 203 0.51 -11.49 -4.37
C LEU A 203 -0.24 -10.19 -4.15
N THR A 204 -1.41 -10.06 -4.75
CA THR A 204 -2.12 -8.79 -4.84
C THR A 204 -3.58 -8.95 -4.51
N VAL A 205 -4.13 -7.99 -3.78
CA VAL A 205 -5.55 -7.79 -3.60
C VAL A 205 -5.88 -6.37 -4.03
N SER A 206 -6.80 -6.22 -5.00
CA SER A 206 -7.26 -4.93 -5.48
C SER A 206 -8.77 -4.82 -5.47
N GLY A 207 -9.24 -3.58 -5.33
CA GLY A 207 -10.66 -3.23 -5.39
C GLY A 207 -10.85 -2.09 -6.37
N THR A 208 -11.53 -2.35 -7.48
CA THR A 208 -11.78 -1.38 -8.55
C THR A 208 -13.25 -0.96 -8.55
N PHE A 209 -13.47 0.34 -8.73
CA PHE A 209 -14.81 0.91 -8.80
C PHE A 209 -15.18 1.23 -10.25
N PHE A 210 -16.36 0.78 -10.67
CA PHE A 210 -16.97 1.16 -11.94
C PHE A 210 -18.10 2.14 -11.65
N PRO A 211 -17.99 3.42 -12.07
CA PRO A 211 -19.09 4.35 -11.96
C PRO A 211 -20.25 3.84 -12.84
N GLY A 212 -21.38 3.53 -12.20
CA GLY A 212 -22.59 3.03 -12.87
C GLY A 212 -23.31 4.12 -13.67
N GLN A 213 -24.16 3.70 -14.62
CA GLN A 213 -25.10 4.58 -15.33
C GLN A 213 -26.42 4.70 -14.53
N GLU A 214 -27.19 5.77 -14.73
CA GLU A 214 -28.37 6.23 -13.94
C GLU A 214 -29.42 5.18 -13.49
N ILE A 215 -29.42 3.95 -14.00
CA ILE A 215 -30.42 2.91 -13.69
C ILE A 215 -29.82 1.75 -12.85
N ALA A 216 -28.50 1.55 -12.86
CA ALA A 216 -27.83 0.52 -12.06
C ALA A 216 -26.64 1.17 -11.33
N GLY A 217 -26.71 1.20 -10.00
CA GLY A 217 -25.73 1.86 -9.13
C GLY A 217 -24.28 1.38 -9.34
N PRO A 218 -23.31 2.00 -8.64
CA PRO A 218 -21.89 1.72 -8.84
C PRO A 218 -21.56 0.23 -8.65
N VAL A 219 -20.85 -0.35 -9.62
CA VAL A 219 -20.43 -1.76 -9.60
C VAL A 219 -19.00 -1.85 -9.12
N ARG A 220 -18.73 -2.73 -8.16
CA ARG A 220 -17.37 -2.97 -7.64
C ARG A 220 -16.85 -4.32 -8.12
N MET A 221 -15.56 -4.37 -8.43
CA MET A 221 -14.84 -5.58 -8.77
C MET A 221 -13.66 -5.75 -7.82
N ASN A 222 -13.62 -6.87 -7.12
CA ASN A 222 -12.49 -7.25 -6.28
C ASN A 222 -11.64 -8.25 -7.06
N MET A 223 -10.33 -8.01 -7.16
CA MET A 223 -9.41 -8.93 -7.82
C MET A 223 -8.37 -9.43 -6.82
N THR A 224 -8.12 -10.73 -6.85
CA THR A 224 -6.99 -11.36 -6.16
C THR A 224 -6.07 -11.94 -7.22
N SER A 225 -4.80 -11.58 -7.23
CA SER A 225 -3.84 -12.11 -8.19
C SER A 225 -2.61 -12.71 -7.52
N ALA A 226 -2.13 -13.80 -8.12
CA ALA A 226 -0.86 -14.43 -7.78
C ALA A 226 -0.04 -14.56 -9.06
N CYS A 227 1.07 -13.84 -9.12
CA CYS A 227 1.94 -13.78 -10.29
C CYS A 227 3.36 -14.17 -9.90
N ALA A 228 4.08 -14.81 -10.82
CA ALA A 228 5.50 -15.10 -10.69
C ALA A 228 6.22 -14.73 -11.98
N GLY A 229 7.51 -14.41 -11.90
CA GLY A 229 8.25 -14.01 -13.08
C GLY A 229 9.68 -13.58 -12.84
N MET A 230 10.24 -12.98 -13.87
CA MET A 230 11.60 -12.48 -13.88
C MET A 230 11.64 -11.02 -13.44
N TYR A 231 12.67 -10.72 -12.67
CA TYR A 231 13.00 -9.38 -12.19
C TYR A 231 14.36 -9.00 -12.75
N PHE A 232 14.46 -7.74 -13.16
CA PHE A 232 15.65 -7.12 -13.70
C PHE A 232 15.98 -5.91 -12.83
N SER A 233 17.26 -5.68 -12.58
CA SER A 233 17.75 -4.55 -11.80
C SER A 233 18.99 -3.96 -12.46
N TYR A 234 19.11 -2.64 -12.44
CA TYR A 234 20.25 -1.91 -12.95
C TYR A 234 20.63 -0.80 -11.96
N PRO A 235 21.84 -0.82 -11.38
CA PRO A 235 22.29 0.23 -10.49
C PRO A 235 22.61 1.51 -11.28
N VAL A 236 21.69 2.47 -11.28
CA VAL A 236 21.91 3.81 -11.84
C VAL A 236 22.89 4.58 -10.96
N PHE A 237 22.71 4.46 -9.64
CA PHE A 237 23.64 4.93 -8.61
C PHE A 237 23.77 3.85 -7.52
N PRO A 238 24.81 3.88 -6.66
CA PRO A 238 24.96 2.91 -5.56
C PRO A 238 23.72 2.78 -4.65
N ARG A 239 22.92 3.84 -4.56
CA ARG A 239 21.66 3.88 -3.79
C ARG A 239 20.39 3.84 -4.65
N LEU A 240 20.48 3.99 -5.96
CA LEU A 240 19.30 4.05 -6.84
C LEU A 240 19.38 2.95 -7.90
N LEU A 241 18.43 2.03 -7.83
CA LEU A 241 18.29 0.91 -8.75
C LEU A 241 17.08 1.17 -9.65
N ALA A 242 17.27 1.09 -10.96
CA ALA A 242 16.19 0.98 -11.92
C ALA A 242 15.87 -0.49 -12.11
N GLY A 243 14.60 -0.86 -11.98
CA GLY A 243 14.13 -2.23 -12.09
C GLY A 243 13.11 -2.39 -13.20
N GLY A 244 13.08 -3.59 -13.77
CA GLY A 244 12.04 -4.05 -14.66
C GLY A 244 11.52 -5.41 -14.19
N LYS A 245 10.28 -5.75 -14.51
CA LYS A 245 9.77 -7.10 -14.23
C LYS A 245 8.84 -7.56 -15.33
N VAL A 246 8.86 -8.85 -15.60
CA VAL A 246 7.92 -9.53 -16.50
C VAL A 246 7.35 -10.71 -15.74
N MET A 247 6.04 -10.75 -15.62
CA MET A 247 5.33 -11.69 -14.76
C MET A 247 4.16 -12.31 -15.49
N ALA A 248 3.84 -13.54 -15.13
CA ALA A 248 2.61 -14.18 -15.54
C ALA A 248 1.98 -14.88 -14.35
N GLY A 249 0.67 -15.03 -14.36
CA GLY A 249 -0.03 -15.47 -13.17
C GLY A 249 -1.51 -15.65 -13.35
N TYR A 250 -2.16 -15.84 -12.22
CA TYR A 250 -3.57 -16.12 -12.15
C TYR A 250 -4.27 -14.98 -11.41
N VAL A 251 -5.40 -14.54 -11.96
CA VAL A 251 -6.25 -13.49 -11.41
C VAL A 251 -7.64 -14.05 -11.24
N ARG A 252 -8.14 -13.98 -10.01
CA ARG A 252 -9.52 -14.26 -9.66
C ARG A 252 -10.26 -12.95 -9.45
N SER A 253 -11.28 -12.72 -10.26
CA SER A 253 -12.12 -11.53 -10.21
C SER A 253 -13.48 -11.87 -9.62
N VAL A 254 -13.93 -11.12 -8.62
CA VAL A 254 -15.20 -11.33 -7.91
C VAL A 254 -16.05 -10.06 -7.98
N PHE A 255 -17.32 -10.22 -8.30
CA PHE A 255 -18.30 -9.11 -8.40
C PHE A 255 -19.31 -9.19 -7.24
N PRO A 256 -19.06 -8.49 -6.12
CA PRO A 256 -20.01 -8.45 -5.02
C PRO A 256 -21.18 -7.50 -5.34
N GLY A 257 -22.29 -8.02 -5.87
CA GLY A 257 -23.52 -7.26 -6.07
C GLY A 257 -24.65 -8.05 -6.77
N PRO A 258 -25.93 -7.69 -6.57
CA PRO A 258 -27.09 -8.38 -7.15
C PRO A 258 -27.36 -8.05 -8.63
N SER A 259 -26.52 -7.24 -9.30
CA SER A 259 -26.87 -6.58 -10.58
C SER A 259 -25.99 -6.98 -11.77
N VAL A 260 -25.38 -8.16 -11.77
CA VAL A 260 -24.50 -8.63 -12.86
C VAL A 260 -25.02 -9.96 -13.43
N SER A 261 -26.33 -10.08 -13.64
CA SER A 261 -26.92 -11.26 -14.33
C SER A 261 -26.65 -11.25 -15.83
N ASP A 262 -26.39 -10.08 -16.43
CA ASP A 262 -26.42 -9.93 -17.90
C ASP A 262 -25.03 -9.67 -18.53
N ALA A 263 -23.98 -9.49 -17.71
CA ALA A 263 -22.64 -9.14 -18.20
C ALA A 263 -21.59 -10.25 -18.05
N VAL A 264 -21.90 -11.36 -17.37
CA VAL A 264 -21.02 -12.52 -17.21
C VAL A 264 -21.75 -13.77 -17.73
N PRO A 265 -21.22 -14.47 -18.74
CA PRO A 265 -21.81 -15.73 -19.18
C PRO A 265 -21.66 -16.78 -18.06
N GLY A 266 -22.80 -17.24 -17.52
CA GLY A 266 -22.85 -18.26 -16.49
C GLY A 266 -23.09 -17.69 -15.10
N ASN A 267 -23.81 -18.45 -14.28
CA ASN A 267 -24.29 -18.12 -12.92
C ASN A 267 -23.14 -17.98 -11.87
N SER A 268 -21.91 -17.70 -12.32
CA SER A 268 -20.68 -17.72 -11.53
C SER A 268 -20.28 -16.29 -11.12
N ARG A 269 -20.35 -16.01 -9.82
CA ARG A 269 -19.94 -14.72 -9.20
C ARG A 269 -18.44 -14.44 -9.24
N SER A 270 -17.64 -15.36 -9.79
CA SER A 270 -16.20 -15.23 -9.93
C SER A 270 -15.71 -15.69 -11.29
N VAL A 271 -14.77 -14.95 -11.85
CA VAL A 271 -14.12 -15.24 -13.14
C VAL A 271 -12.62 -15.41 -12.90
N ASP A 272 -12.10 -16.53 -13.40
CA ASP A 272 -10.73 -16.97 -13.19
C ASP A 272 -9.97 -16.87 -14.51
N THR A 273 -8.87 -16.12 -14.52
CA THR A 273 -8.18 -15.71 -15.75
C THR A 273 -6.68 -15.74 -15.58
N PHE A 274 -5.96 -15.93 -16.69
CA PHE A 274 -4.51 -15.88 -16.70
C PHE A 274 -4.04 -14.47 -17.09
N SER A 275 -3.28 -13.80 -16.23
CA SER A 275 -2.74 -12.47 -16.53
C SER A 275 -1.27 -12.52 -16.92
N VAL A 276 -0.89 -11.63 -17.83
CA VAL A 276 0.52 -11.33 -18.13
C VAL A 276 0.75 -9.86 -17.79
N GLY A 277 1.81 -9.58 -17.04
CA GLY A 277 2.14 -8.24 -16.58
C GLY A 277 3.59 -7.89 -16.85
N THR A 278 3.84 -6.59 -17.05
CA THR A 278 5.17 -6.00 -17.11
C THR A 278 5.18 -4.77 -16.20
N GLY A 279 6.31 -4.46 -15.59
CA GLY A 279 6.42 -3.29 -14.72
C GLY A 279 7.79 -2.68 -14.73
N ILE A 280 7.83 -1.38 -14.44
CA ILE A 280 9.06 -0.63 -14.19
C ILE A 280 9.08 -0.17 -12.74
N SER A 281 10.26 -0.09 -12.15
CA SER A 281 10.41 0.38 -10.77
C SER A 281 11.68 1.18 -10.56
N LEU A 282 11.64 2.09 -9.60
CA LEU A 282 12.79 2.81 -9.08
C LEU A 282 12.92 2.50 -7.60
N SER A 283 13.98 1.81 -7.22
CA SER A 283 14.26 1.42 -5.83
C SER A 283 15.39 2.27 -5.26
N PHE A 284 15.08 3.01 -4.21
CA PHE A 284 16.05 3.80 -3.45
C PHE A 284 16.45 3.05 -2.18
N ARG A 285 17.71 2.62 -2.09
CA ARG A 285 18.29 1.99 -0.90
C ARG A 285 18.57 3.05 0.16
N MET A 286 17.70 3.12 1.16
CA MET A 286 17.89 3.99 2.32
C MET A 286 18.97 3.42 3.25
N ARG A 287 19.05 2.10 3.36
CA ARG A 287 20.00 1.36 4.21
C ARG A 287 20.46 0.09 3.50
N PRO A 288 21.53 -0.59 3.96
CA PRO A 288 21.97 -1.86 3.38
C PRO A 288 20.85 -2.90 3.24
N HIS A 289 19.93 -2.93 4.22
CA HIS A 289 18.80 -3.86 4.32
C HIS A 289 17.41 -3.22 4.11
N LEU A 290 17.34 -1.97 3.66
CA LEU A 290 16.07 -1.29 3.40
C LEU A 290 16.10 -0.50 2.10
N ALA A 291 15.13 -0.79 1.24
CA ALA A 291 14.83 -0.01 0.06
C ALA A 291 13.38 0.47 0.10
N VAL A 292 13.15 1.66 -0.47
CA VAL A 292 11.81 2.11 -0.84
C VAL A 292 11.74 2.09 -2.35
N ARG A 293 10.70 1.48 -2.89
CA ARG A 293 10.54 1.30 -4.33
C ARG A 293 9.27 1.96 -4.80
N LEU A 294 9.38 2.77 -5.84
CA LEU A 294 8.25 3.29 -6.59
C LEU A 294 8.09 2.45 -7.85
N PHE A 295 6.87 2.07 -8.21
CA PHE A 295 6.64 1.20 -9.36
C PHE A 295 5.43 1.62 -10.17
N ALA A 296 5.49 1.28 -11.45
CA ALA A 296 4.40 1.36 -12.41
C ALA A 296 4.28 0.00 -13.11
N ASP A 297 3.24 -0.74 -12.75
CA ASP A 297 2.93 -2.05 -13.29
C ASP A 297 1.81 -1.94 -14.33
N TYR A 298 1.90 -2.75 -15.36
CA TYR A 298 0.92 -2.90 -16.41
C TYR A 298 0.53 -4.38 -16.52
N ASP A 299 -0.69 -4.70 -16.12
CA ASP A 299 -1.23 -6.06 -16.13
C ASP A 299 -2.29 -6.20 -17.23
N MET A 300 -2.13 -7.20 -18.08
CA MET A 300 -3.10 -7.64 -19.08
C MET A 300 -3.93 -8.79 -18.51
N ILE A 301 -5.23 -8.57 -18.36
CA ILE A 301 -6.17 -9.53 -17.78
C ILE A 301 -7.18 -9.90 -18.89
N PRO A 302 -7.05 -11.07 -19.53
CA PRO A 302 -8.04 -11.57 -20.48
C PRO A 302 -9.40 -11.69 -19.81
N PHE A 303 -10.45 -11.18 -20.44
CA PHE A 303 -11.82 -11.36 -19.95
C PHE A 303 -12.54 -12.36 -20.85
N LEU A 304 -13.19 -13.36 -20.26
CA LEU A 304 -14.02 -14.31 -21.01
C LEU A 304 -15.30 -13.60 -21.47
N SER A 305 -15.34 -13.25 -22.76
CA SER A 305 -16.57 -12.87 -23.47
C SER A 305 -17.00 -14.06 -24.33
N GLY A 306 -18.29 -14.38 -24.36
CA GLY A 306 -18.86 -15.47 -25.18
C GLY A 306 -18.79 -15.25 -26.70
N SER A 307 -18.02 -14.28 -27.18
CA SER A 307 -17.78 -14.04 -28.62
C SER A 307 -16.32 -14.31 -28.95
N ALA A 308 -16.05 -14.75 -30.18
CA ALA A 308 -14.77 -15.32 -30.66
C ALA A 308 -13.52 -14.40 -30.52
N PHE A 309 -13.67 -13.17 -30.03
CA PHE A 309 -12.58 -12.28 -29.64
C PHE A 309 -12.69 -11.99 -28.14
N SER A 310 -11.83 -12.61 -27.32
CA SER A 310 -11.75 -12.26 -25.88
C SER A 310 -11.06 -10.91 -25.70
N PRO A 311 -11.75 -9.86 -25.20
CA PRO A 311 -11.12 -8.57 -25.01
C PRO A 311 -10.15 -8.61 -23.80
N VAL A 312 -8.89 -8.21 -24.00
CA VAL A 312 -7.86 -8.13 -22.94
C VAL A 312 -7.99 -6.83 -22.15
N ALA A 313 -8.15 -6.89 -20.83
CA ALA A 313 -8.31 -5.72 -19.98
C ALA A 313 -6.93 -5.21 -19.59
N HIS A 314 -6.74 -3.90 -19.69
CA HIS A 314 -5.46 -3.27 -19.41
C HIS A 314 -5.55 -2.56 -18.06
N CYS A 315 -4.74 -2.98 -17.10
CA CYS A 315 -4.71 -2.42 -15.77
C CYS A 315 -3.35 -1.77 -15.53
N ILE A 316 -3.33 -0.47 -15.26
CA ILE A 316 -2.12 0.25 -14.84
C ILE A 316 -2.15 0.40 -13.34
N THR A 317 -1.11 -0.03 -12.65
CA THR A 317 -0.97 0.10 -11.20
C THR A 317 0.23 0.99 -10.88
N LEU A 318 -0.02 2.08 -10.17
CA LEU A 318 1.03 2.96 -9.66
C LEU A 318 1.10 2.81 -8.14
N GLY A 319 2.29 2.63 -7.59
CA GLY A 319 2.40 2.43 -6.15
C GLY A 319 3.80 2.60 -5.60
N GLY A 320 3.88 2.41 -4.29
CA GLY A 320 5.12 2.37 -3.53
C GLY A 320 5.20 1.11 -2.70
N SER A 321 6.41 0.60 -2.49
CA SER A 321 6.70 -0.52 -1.61
C SER A 321 7.85 -0.21 -0.66
N ALA A 322 7.76 -0.80 0.53
CA ALA A 322 8.85 -0.81 1.50
C ALA A 322 9.44 -2.23 1.50
N ASP A 323 10.70 -2.32 1.10
CA ASP A 323 11.36 -3.56 0.74
C ASP A 323 12.53 -3.83 1.70
N VAL A 324 12.50 -4.98 2.37
CA VAL A 324 13.64 -5.49 3.11
C VAL A 324 14.58 -6.16 2.13
N THR A 325 15.84 -5.74 2.12
CA THR A 325 16.85 -6.25 1.19
C THR A 325 17.83 -7.18 1.91
N PHE A 326 18.20 -8.29 1.24
CA PHE A 326 19.09 -9.33 1.78
C PHE A 326 19.97 -9.95 0.69
#